data_AF-A0A3D1R5R2-F1
#
_entry.id   AF-A0A3D1R5R2-F1
#
_cell.length_a   1.000
_cell.length_b   1.000
_cell.length_c   1.000
_cell.angle_alpha   90.00
_cell.angle_beta   90.00
_cell.angle_gamma   90.00
#
_symmetry.space_group_name_H-M   'P 1'
#
loop_
_entity.id
_entity.type
_entity.pdbx_description
1 polymer ?
#
loop_
_entity_poly.entity_id
_entity_poly.type
_entity_poly.pdbx_seq_one_letter_code
_entity_poly.pdbx_strand_id
1 'polypeptide(L)'
;ELDFVRSWPMSLLDEPEAALSAFAPRFSELIQKADAALVQQGAATSARADFRVRVIHPFVDRANDARFQLYAQLANRAQELKLGKHWPDEFFKTRSKRRASRSDVTEASEAIAPGTVAPTGTE
;
A
#
# COMPACT_ATOMS: atom_id res chain seq x y z
N GLU A 1 6.10 22.33 17.15
CA GLU A 1 7.11 22.44 16.06
C GLU A 1 6.50 22.93 14.75
N LEU A 2 5.45 22.28 14.20
CA LEU A 2 4.80 22.74 12.96
C LEU A 2 4.28 24.19 13.02
N ASP A 3 3.66 24.61 14.13
CA ASP A 3 3.17 25.98 14.28
C ASP A 3 4.29 27.02 14.31
N PHE A 4 5.49 26.62 14.75
CA PHE A 4 6.68 27.47 14.71
C PHE A 4 7.23 27.61 13.28
N VAL A 5 7.26 26.52 12.51
CA VAL A 5 7.65 26.58 11.08
C VAL A 5 6.64 27.42 10.27
N ARG A 6 5.36 27.38 10.63
CA ARG A 6 4.31 28.20 10.01
C ARG A 6 4.49 29.70 10.25
N SER A 7 5.20 30.13 11.29
CA SER A 7 5.47 31.54 11.55
C SER A 7 6.73 32.07 10.84
N TRP A 8 7.58 31.18 10.30
CA TRP A 8 8.83 31.58 9.63
C TRP A 8 8.64 32.47 8.39
N PRO A 9 7.59 32.35 7.55
CA PRO A 9 7.37 33.32 6.49
C PRO A 9 7.29 34.77 7.00
N MET A 10 6.70 34.99 8.18
CA MET A 10 6.64 36.31 8.79
C MET A 10 8.00 36.75 9.29
N SER A 11 8.74 35.85 9.95
CA SER A 11 10.11 36.14 10.39
C SER A 11 11.06 36.46 9.22
N LEU A 12 10.92 35.76 8.09
CA LEU A 12 11.72 36.00 6.88
C LEU A 12 11.47 37.37 6.26
N LEU A 13 10.30 37.99 6.46
CA LEU A 13 10.01 39.33 5.96
C LEU A 13 10.75 40.42 6.76
N ASP A 14 11.04 40.17 8.03
CA ASP A 14 11.74 41.11 8.92
C ASP A 14 13.27 40.98 8.82
N GLU A 15 13.79 40.02 8.06
CA GLU A 15 15.22 39.80 7.89
C GLU A 15 15.88 40.90 7.03
N PRO A 16 17.07 41.41 7.42
CA PRO A 16 17.77 42.45 6.70
C PRO A 16 18.36 41.97 5.36
N GLU A 17 18.50 40.65 5.17
CA GLU A 17 19.00 40.07 3.94
C GLU A 17 17.91 39.98 2.86
N ALA A 18 18.09 40.73 1.77
CA ALA A 18 17.11 40.83 0.68
C ALA A 18 16.77 39.48 0.03
N ALA A 19 17.71 38.52 0.02
CA ALA A 19 17.46 37.18 -0.52
C ALA A 19 16.48 36.36 0.33
N LEU A 20 16.52 36.53 1.66
CA LEU A 20 15.66 35.81 2.60
C LEU A 20 14.23 36.38 2.62
N SER A 21 14.10 37.71 2.60
CA SER A 21 12.78 38.35 2.47
C SER A 21 12.12 38.06 1.12
N ALA A 22 12.89 38.02 0.03
CA ALA A 22 12.39 37.59 -1.28
C ALA A 22 11.98 36.10 -1.32
N PHE A 23 12.50 35.26 -0.42
CA PHE A 23 12.14 33.85 -0.32
C PHE A 23 10.82 33.63 0.46
N ALA A 24 10.44 34.56 1.34
CA ALA A 24 9.25 34.43 2.19
C ALA A 24 7.95 34.05 1.44
N PRO A 25 7.60 34.66 0.28
CA PRO A 25 6.39 34.29 -0.47
C PRO A 25 6.44 32.84 -0.95
N ARG A 26 7.58 32.40 -1.50
CA ARG A 26 7.78 31.03 -1.97
C ARG A 26 7.68 30.03 -0.82
N PHE A 27 8.20 30.38 0.35
CA PHE A 27 8.09 29.54 1.55
C PHE A 27 6.64 29.42 2.03
N SER A 28 5.88 30.52 2.00
CA SER A 28 4.45 30.51 2.33
C SER A 28 3.65 29.57 1.41
N GLU A 29 3.89 29.60 0.11
CA GLU A 29 3.25 28.69 -0.84
C GLU A 29 3.57 27.22 -0.56
N LEU A 30 4.81 26.90 -0.18
CA LEU A 30 5.21 25.55 0.17
C LEU A 30 4.50 25.05 1.44
N ILE A 31 4.35 25.92 2.45
CA ILE A 31 3.58 25.59 3.65
C ILE A 31 2.12 25.32 3.30
N GLN A 32 1.48 26.15 2.48
CA GLN A 32 0.10 25.94 2.06
C GLN A 32 -0.10 24.61 1.32
N LYS A 33 0.85 24.26 0.43
CA LYS A 33 0.84 22.95 -0.26
C LYS A 33 1.01 21.79 0.73
N ALA A 34 1.90 21.92 1.71
CA ALA A 34 2.11 20.91 2.72
C ALA A 34 0.87 20.71 3.60
N ASP A 35 0.22 21.80 4.03
CA ASP A 35 -1.01 21.74 4.82
C ASP A 35 -2.15 21.06 4.04
N ALA A 36 -2.31 21.38 2.76
CA ALA A 36 -3.27 20.71 1.90
C ALA A 36 -2.99 19.20 1.77
N ALA A 37 -1.71 18.82 1.64
CA ALA A 37 -1.31 17.41 1.57
C ALA A 37 -1.59 16.66 2.88
N LEU A 38 -1.34 17.28 4.04
CA LEU A 38 -1.64 16.69 5.35
C LEU A 38 -3.14 16.45 5.54
N VAL A 39 -3.98 17.42 5.15
CA VAL A 39 -5.43 17.26 5.19
C VAL A 39 -5.89 16.10 4.29
N GLN A 40 -5.38 16.02 3.06
CA GLN A 40 -5.69 14.93 2.16
C GLN A 40 -5.22 13.58 2.69
N GLN A 41 -4.03 13.51 3.30
CA GLN A 41 -3.52 12.32 3.93
C GLN A 41 -4.45 11.86 5.06
N GLY A 42 -4.88 12.77 5.94
CA GLY A 42 -5.84 12.47 7.01
C GLY A 42 -7.19 11.97 6.50
N ALA A 43 -7.70 12.58 5.42
CA ALA A 43 -8.93 12.12 4.76
C ALA A 43 -8.75 10.71 4.15
N ALA A 44 -7.61 10.44 3.53
CA ALA A 44 -7.33 9.13 2.94
C ALA A 44 -7.16 8.03 4.00
N THR A 45 -6.49 8.32 5.13
CA THR A 45 -6.31 7.35 6.22
C THR A 45 -7.64 7.02 6.89
N SER A 46 -8.47 8.01 7.17
CA SER A 46 -9.82 7.81 7.72
C SER A 46 -10.71 7.03 6.76
N ALA A 47 -10.76 7.39 5.47
CA ALA A 47 -11.51 6.66 4.46
C ALA A 47 -11.04 5.19 4.34
N ARG A 48 -9.74 4.93 4.45
CA ARG A 48 -9.20 3.56 4.43
C ARG A 48 -9.62 2.77 5.68
N ALA A 49 -9.59 3.38 6.86
CA ALA A 49 -10.05 2.76 8.09
C ALA A 49 -11.54 2.40 7.99
N ASP A 50 -12.36 3.34 7.53
CA ASP A 50 -13.80 3.14 7.32
C ASP A 50 -14.09 2.03 6.32
N PHE A 51 -13.36 2.00 5.19
CA PHE A 51 -13.50 0.95 4.19
C PHE A 51 -13.19 -0.43 4.75
N ARG A 52 -12.14 -0.56 5.57
CA ARG A 52 -11.80 -1.84 6.22
C ARG A 52 -12.94 -2.31 7.11
N VAL A 53 -13.48 -1.44 7.96
CA VAL A 53 -14.56 -1.77 8.90
C VAL A 53 -15.86 -2.07 8.19
N ARG A 54 -16.26 -1.26 7.20
CA ARG A 54 -17.58 -1.39 6.56
C ARG A 54 -17.64 -2.45 5.47
N VAL A 55 -16.52 -2.72 4.80
CA VAL A 55 -16.51 -3.60 3.62
C VAL A 55 -15.71 -4.87 3.87
N ILE A 56 -14.45 -4.73 4.30
CA ILE A 56 -13.55 -5.88 4.41
C ILE A 56 -13.97 -6.81 5.55
N HIS A 57 -14.22 -6.29 6.75
CA HIS A 57 -14.59 -7.12 7.90
C HIS A 57 -15.88 -7.92 7.64
N PRO A 58 -17.02 -7.31 7.23
CA PRO A 58 -18.23 -8.06 6.92
C PRO A 58 -18.10 -9.04 5.75
N PHE A 59 -17.19 -8.77 4.81
CA PHE A 59 -16.89 -9.73 3.74
C PHE A 59 -16.12 -10.95 4.28
N VAL A 60 -15.09 -10.72 5.09
CA VAL A 60 -14.29 -11.78 5.71
C VAL A 60 -15.16 -12.63 6.63
N ASP A 61 -16.04 -12.01 7.43
CA ASP A 61 -16.94 -12.73 8.33
C ASP A 61 -17.89 -13.63 7.54
N ARG A 62 -18.55 -13.10 6.49
CA ARG A 62 -19.40 -13.91 5.60
C ARG A 62 -18.65 -15.05 4.92
N ALA A 63 -17.41 -14.82 4.47
CA ALA A 63 -16.59 -15.86 3.85
C ALA A 63 -16.20 -16.95 4.86
N ASN A 64 -15.90 -16.56 6.11
CA ASN A 64 -15.60 -17.49 7.18
C ASN A 64 -16.84 -18.30 7.57
N ASP A 65 -18.01 -17.67 7.72
CA ASP A 65 -19.26 -18.35 8.01
C ASP A 65 -19.60 -19.38 6.92
N ALA A 66 -19.48 -19.00 5.65
CA ALA A 66 -19.66 -19.93 4.54
C ALA A 66 -18.66 -21.10 4.58
N ARG A 67 -17.40 -20.84 4.96
CA ARG A 67 -16.39 -21.88 5.13
C ARG A 67 -16.75 -22.83 6.28
N PHE A 68 -17.21 -22.32 7.42
CA PHE A 68 -17.64 -23.13 8.55
C PHE A 68 -18.86 -23.99 8.22
N GLN A 69 -19.85 -23.43 7.53
CA GLN A 69 -21.02 -24.17 7.06
C GLN A 69 -20.62 -25.31 6.11
N LEU A 70 -19.75 -25.02 5.14
CA LEU A 70 -19.25 -26.03 4.21
C LEU A 70 -18.44 -27.10 4.95
N TYR A 71 -17.62 -26.72 5.91
CA TYR A 71 -16.87 -27.67 6.73
C TYR A 71 -17.80 -28.62 7.49
N ALA A 72 -18.85 -28.09 8.12
CA ALA A 72 -19.84 -28.90 8.84
C ALA A 72 -20.53 -29.89 7.89
N GLN A 73 -20.90 -29.46 6.68
CA GLN A 73 -21.46 -30.35 5.66
C GLN A 73 -20.48 -31.46 5.25
N LEU A 74 -19.21 -31.13 5.02
CA LEU A 74 -18.16 -32.10 4.67
C LEU A 74 -17.90 -33.08 5.82
N ALA A 75 -17.91 -32.63 7.07
CA ALA A 75 -17.77 -33.48 8.24
C ALA A 75 -18.91 -34.50 8.35
N ASN A 76 -20.15 -34.06 8.17
CA ASN A 76 -21.31 -34.95 8.15
C ASN A 76 -21.21 -35.98 7.01
N ARG A 77 -20.82 -35.55 5.80
CA ARG A 77 -20.61 -36.46 4.67
C ARG A 77 -19.47 -37.45 4.91
N ALA A 78 -18.39 -37.01 5.55
CA ALA A 78 -17.29 -37.90 5.92
C ALA A 78 -17.77 -38.99 6.89
N GLN A 79 -18.63 -38.64 7.85
CA GLN A 79 -19.23 -39.61 8.76
C GLN A 79 -20.16 -40.61 8.05
N GLU A 80 -21.05 -40.13 7.17
CA GLU A 80 -21.93 -40.99 6.37
C GLU A 80 -21.15 -42.00 5.51
N LEU A 81 -20.05 -41.55 4.92
CA LEU A 81 -19.21 -42.35 4.01
C LEU A 81 -18.07 -43.08 4.74
N LYS A 82 -18.01 -43.01 6.08
CA LYS A 82 -16.92 -43.59 6.91
C LYS A 82 -15.52 -43.19 6.44
N LEU A 83 -15.37 -41.95 5.98
CA LEU A 83 -14.10 -41.38 5.56
C LEU A 83 -13.26 -40.98 6.77
N GLY A 84 -11.95 -40.83 6.57
CA GLY A 84 -11.02 -40.44 7.63
C GLY A 84 -11.34 -39.06 8.21
N LYS A 85 -11.03 -38.87 9.50
CA LYS A 85 -11.31 -37.63 10.27
C LYS A 85 -10.77 -36.35 9.60
N HIS A 86 -9.66 -36.43 8.87
CA HIS A 86 -9.02 -35.30 8.21
C HIS A 86 -9.56 -34.99 6.81
N TRP A 87 -10.50 -35.80 6.30
CA TRP A 87 -11.03 -35.66 4.95
C TRP A 87 -11.64 -34.26 4.67
N PRO A 88 -12.40 -33.65 5.59
CA PRO A 88 -12.89 -32.27 5.41
C PRO A 88 -11.76 -31.22 5.34
N ASP A 89 -10.65 -31.44 6.06
CA ASP A 89 -9.50 -30.51 6.05
C ASP A 89 -8.76 -30.56 4.70
N GLU A 90 -8.64 -31.75 4.10
CA GLU A 90 -7.98 -31.96 2.80
C GLU A 90 -8.72 -31.28 1.64
N PHE A 91 -10.04 -31.11 1.74
CA PHE A 91 -10.84 -30.37 0.76
C PHE A 91 -10.38 -28.92 0.59
N PHE A 92 -9.91 -28.27 1.66
CA PHE A 92 -9.46 -26.87 1.61
C PHE A 92 -7.98 -26.72 1.26
N LYS A 93 -7.16 -27.77 1.37
CA LYS A 93 -5.71 -27.72 1.12
C LYS A 93 -5.32 -27.80 -0.37
N THR A 94 -6.24 -28.21 -1.24
CA THR A 94 -5.92 -28.66 -2.62
C THR A 94 -5.52 -27.57 -3.61
N ARG A 95 -5.66 -26.27 -3.29
CA ARG A 95 -5.33 -25.17 -4.22
C ARG A 95 -3.96 -24.52 -4.02
N SER A 96 -3.24 -24.78 -2.92
CA SER A 96 -1.93 -24.14 -2.68
C SER A 96 -0.82 -24.68 -3.60
N LYS A 97 -0.91 -25.93 -4.07
CA LYS A 97 0.10 -26.54 -4.97
C LYS A 97 0.16 -25.95 -6.39
N ARG A 98 -0.84 -25.20 -6.86
CA ARG A 98 -0.85 -24.68 -8.25
C ARG A 98 -0.06 -23.38 -8.47
N ARG A 99 0.46 -22.73 -7.43
CA ARG A 99 1.21 -21.46 -7.56
C ARG A 99 2.73 -21.61 -7.39
N ALA A 100 3.20 -22.74 -6.84
CA ALA A 100 4.62 -22.98 -6.59
C ALA A 100 5.41 -23.39 -7.86
N SER A 101 4.75 -23.62 -9.01
CA SER A 101 5.42 -24.06 -10.24
C SER A 101 5.55 -22.96 -11.31
N ARG A 102 5.44 -21.68 -10.95
CA ARG A 102 5.51 -20.55 -11.93
C ARG A 102 6.60 -19.52 -11.62
N SER A 103 7.60 -19.87 -10.82
CA SER A 103 8.73 -18.99 -10.48
C SER A 103 10.04 -19.75 -10.53
N ASP A 104 10.36 -20.29 -11.71
CA ASP A 104 11.71 -20.74 -12.09
C ASP A 104 11.87 -20.54 -13.60
N VAL A 105 11.91 -19.28 -14.03
CA VAL A 105 12.66 -18.83 -15.22
C VAL A 105 13.22 -17.45 -14.86
N THR A 106 14.23 -17.48 -13.99
CA THR A 106 15.08 -16.33 -13.66
C THR A 106 16.31 -16.43 -14.56
N GLU A 107 16.55 -15.38 -15.35
CA GLU A 107 17.87 -14.73 -15.38
C GLU A 107 19.07 -15.61 -15.77
N ALA A 108 19.31 -15.72 -17.08
CA ALA A 108 20.62 -16.02 -17.61
C ALA A 108 21.34 -14.73 -18.01
N SER A 109 22.22 -14.29 -17.11
CA SER A 109 23.55 -13.70 -17.37
C SER A 109 23.66 -12.37 -18.14
N GLU A 110 23.71 -11.32 -17.33
CA GLU A 110 24.69 -10.22 -17.36
C GLU A 110 26.03 -10.49 -18.10
N ALA A 111 26.46 -9.51 -18.91
CA ALA A 111 27.86 -9.17 -19.19
C ALA A 111 28.01 -7.68 -19.63
N ILE A 112 28.14 -6.79 -18.63
CA ILE A 112 28.97 -5.55 -18.49
C ILE A 112 29.97 -5.31 -19.66
N ALA A 113 30.34 -4.13 -20.18
CA ALA A 113 30.06 -2.67 -20.13
C ALA A 113 30.97 -2.01 -21.24
N PRO A 114 31.47 -0.75 -21.23
CA PRO A 114 30.97 0.58 -20.82
C PRO A 114 31.08 1.65 -21.96
N GLY A 115 30.32 2.75 -21.83
CA GLY A 115 30.71 4.10 -22.32
C GLY A 115 30.65 4.40 -23.82
N THR A 116 29.79 5.35 -24.21
CA THR A 116 30.16 6.50 -25.07
C THR A 116 29.04 7.54 -25.01
N VAL A 117 29.47 8.77 -24.81
CA VAL A 117 28.70 10.00 -24.56
C VAL A 117 27.96 10.43 -25.84
N ALA A 118 26.73 10.90 -25.69
CA ALA A 118 25.97 11.55 -26.74
C ALA A 118 26.59 12.91 -27.12
N PRO A 119 26.58 13.30 -28.40
CA PRO A 119 26.49 14.70 -28.76
C PRO A 119 25.08 15.02 -29.26
N THR A 120 24.38 15.79 -28.43
CA THR A 120 23.59 16.97 -28.79
C THR A 120 23.35 17.20 -30.28
N GLY A 121 22.08 17.12 -30.68
CA GLY A 121 21.60 17.83 -31.85
C GLY A 121 21.68 19.34 -31.62
N THR A 122 22.31 20.02 -32.56
CA THR A 122 22.29 21.48 -32.72
C THR A 122 21.69 21.78 -34.08
N GLU A 123 20.69 22.65 -34.05
CA GLU A 123 20.12 23.50 -35.12
C GLU A 123 19.28 22.85 -36.23
#